data_AF-A0A358HW27-F1
#
_entry.id   AF-A0A358HW27-F1
#
_cell.length_a   1.000
_cell.length_b   1.000
_cell.length_c   1.000
_cell.angle_alpha   90.00
_cell.angle_beta   90.00
_cell.angle_gamma   90.00
#
_symmetry.space_group_name_H-M   'P 1'
#
loop_
_entity.id
_entity.type
_entity.pdbx_description
1 polymer ?
#
loop_
_entity_poly.entity_id
_entity_poly.type
_entity_poly.pdbx_seq_one_letter_code
_entity_poly.pdbx_strand_id
1 'polypeptide(L)'
;MHPEIRRRLEFIDFNDTKAKLLKKAWPVIDKNIAPILDVFYQKVMGRPDLAKIIGDPSNIDSLKNAQRKHWGKLFEGTFDDSFYEDVRRIGKAHERIGLTPESYVSAYNFMLGEITSLLLKHFRKDADVSMMVVAATNALLVDVEMAITVYYEETQNTYNRKLHGMSTEFET
;
A
#
# COMPACT_ATOMS: atom_id res chain seq x y z
N MET A 1 8.94 9.59 -14.20
CA MET A 1 8.15 9.94 -13.00
C MET A 1 6.84 10.51 -13.48
N HIS A 2 5.80 9.71 -13.28
CA HIS A 2 4.45 9.99 -13.67
C HIS A 2 3.93 11.31 -13.06
N PRO A 3 3.14 12.14 -13.77
CA PRO A 3 2.65 13.43 -13.26
C PRO A 3 1.87 13.29 -11.93
N GLU A 4 1.06 12.24 -11.82
CA GLU A 4 0.28 11.95 -10.59
C GLU A 4 1.17 11.63 -9.39
N ILE A 5 2.33 11.01 -9.61
CA ILE A 5 3.31 10.79 -8.55
C ILE A 5 3.96 12.13 -8.19
N ARG A 6 4.44 12.86 -9.20
CA ARG A 6 5.18 14.11 -9.02
C ARG A 6 4.40 15.09 -8.14
N ARG A 7 3.13 15.36 -8.47
CA ARG A 7 2.30 16.33 -7.73
C ARG A 7 2.16 15.96 -6.23
N ARG A 8 2.08 14.66 -5.91
CA ARG A 8 1.94 14.16 -4.53
C ARG A 8 3.24 14.31 -3.75
N LEU A 9 4.35 13.96 -4.39
CA LEU A 9 5.68 14.09 -3.80
C LEU A 9 6.07 15.56 -3.57
N GLU A 10 5.77 16.44 -4.53
CA GLU A 10 5.99 17.89 -4.39
C GLU A 10 5.19 18.48 -3.23
N PHE A 11 3.92 18.10 -3.06
CA PHE A 11 3.07 18.60 -1.99
C PHE A 11 3.59 18.29 -0.56
N ILE A 12 4.30 17.18 -0.39
CA ILE A 12 4.79 16.72 0.92
C ILE A 12 6.31 16.93 1.08
N ASP A 13 6.92 17.72 0.20
CA ASP A 13 8.36 17.95 0.10
C ASP A 13 9.15 16.62 0.10
N PHE A 14 8.69 15.63 -0.65
CA PHE A 14 9.40 14.37 -0.80
C PHE A 14 10.58 14.55 -1.75
N ASN A 15 11.78 14.67 -1.18
CA ASN A 15 13.02 14.95 -1.90
C ASN A 15 14.04 13.81 -1.80
N ASP A 16 15.20 13.99 -2.43
CA ASP A 16 16.29 13.00 -2.46
C ASP A 16 16.78 12.62 -1.06
N THR A 17 16.70 13.51 -0.07
CA THR A 17 17.07 13.22 1.31
C THR A 17 16.12 12.18 1.90
N LYS A 18 14.81 12.36 1.76
CA LYS A 18 13.81 11.37 2.20
C LYS A 18 13.95 10.05 1.42
N ALA A 19 14.21 10.11 0.11
CA ALA A 19 14.45 8.92 -0.71
C ALA A 19 15.68 8.11 -0.23
N LYS A 20 16.78 8.79 0.12
CA LYS A 20 17.98 8.14 0.69
C LYS A 20 17.69 7.49 2.05
N LEU A 21 16.87 8.12 2.88
CA LEU A 21 16.47 7.56 4.17
C LEU A 21 15.57 6.32 4.02
N LEU A 22 14.66 6.29 3.04
CA LEU A 22 13.91 5.07 2.73
C LEU A 22 14.84 3.93 2.32
N LYS A 23 15.79 4.19 1.42
CA LYS A 23 16.79 3.20 1.00
C LYS A 23 17.61 2.69 2.18
N LYS A 24 17.97 3.56 3.13
CA LYS A 24 18.67 3.20 4.37
C LYS A 24 17.79 2.37 5.32
N ALA A 25 16.49 2.65 5.37
CA ALA A 25 15.53 1.94 6.21
C ALA A 25 15.21 0.52 5.70
N TRP A 26 15.20 0.33 4.36
CA TRP A 26 14.74 -0.92 3.74
C TRP A 26 15.42 -2.18 4.28
N PRO A 27 16.76 -2.30 4.39
CA PRO A 27 17.38 -3.55 4.84
C PRO A 27 16.94 -3.97 6.26
N VAL A 28 16.65 -3.00 7.12
CA VAL A 28 16.14 -3.26 8.47
C VAL A 28 14.69 -3.73 8.42
N ILE A 29 13.86 -3.07 7.61
CA ILE A 29 12.46 -3.46 7.41
C ILE A 29 12.38 -4.86 6.79
N ASP A 30 13.09 -5.10 5.69
CA ASP A 30 13.10 -6.36 4.94
C ASP A 30 13.49 -7.57 5.80
N LYS A 31 14.48 -7.39 6.69
CA LYS A 31 14.89 -8.44 7.64
C LYS A 31 13.81 -8.78 8.67
N ASN A 32 12.91 -7.84 8.98
CA ASN A 32 11.91 -7.98 10.04
C ASN A 32 10.47 -8.05 9.51
N ILE A 33 10.25 -7.92 8.20
CA ILE A 33 8.90 -7.81 7.62
C ILE A 33 8.12 -9.13 7.72
N ALA A 34 8.80 -10.28 7.62
CA ALA A 34 8.16 -11.59 7.67
C ALA A 34 7.35 -11.81 8.97
N PRO A 35 7.93 -11.68 10.18
CA PRO A 35 7.17 -11.83 11.41
C PRO A 35 6.08 -10.75 11.59
N ILE A 36 6.28 -9.53 11.08
CA ILE A 36 5.24 -8.49 11.11
C ILE A 36 4.04 -8.92 10.25
N LEU A 37 4.30 -9.46 9.07
CA LEU A 37 3.26 -9.98 8.17
C LEU A 37 2.56 -11.20 8.75
N ASP A 38 3.24 -12.05 9.53
CA ASP A 38 2.57 -13.14 10.24
C ASP A 38 1.50 -12.61 11.21
N VAL A 39 1.85 -11.59 12.01
CA VAL A 39 0.89 -10.93 12.92
C VAL A 39 -0.22 -10.22 12.14
N PHE A 40 0.11 -9.57 11.02
CA PHE A 40 -0.87 -8.95 10.14
C PHE A 40 -1.91 -9.97 9.67
N TYR A 41 -1.47 -11.09 9.09
CA TYR A 41 -2.41 -12.09 8.56
C TYR A 41 -3.18 -12.81 9.67
N GLN A 42 -2.63 -12.97 10.87
CA GLN A 42 -3.42 -13.42 12.03
C GLN A 42 -4.57 -12.46 12.34
N LYS A 43 -4.35 -11.14 12.30
CA LYS A 43 -5.40 -10.13 12.50
C LYS A 43 -6.44 -10.14 11.37
N VAL A 44 -5.98 -10.28 10.12
CA VAL A 44 -6.86 -10.40 8.94
C VAL A 44 -7.75 -11.63 9.07
N MET A 45 -7.19 -12.79 9.38
CA MET A 45 -7.95 -14.04 9.54
C MET A 45 -8.86 -14.04 10.78
N GLY A 46 -8.56 -13.21 11.78
CA GLY A 46 -9.42 -12.98 12.95
C GLY A 46 -10.66 -12.12 12.67
N ARG A 47 -10.71 -11.40 11.55
CA ARG A 47 -11.86 -10.60 11.10
C ARG A 47 -12.69 -11.42 10.10
N PRO A 48 -13.92 -11.89 10.43
CA PRO A 48 -14.68 -12.80 9.56
C PRO A 48 -14.95 -12.26 8.15
N ASP A 49 -15.19 -10.95 8.03
CA ASP A 49 -15.34 -10.23 6.76
C ASP A 49 -14.11 -10.35 5.87
N LEU A 50 -12.91 -10.21 6.44
CA LEU A 50 -11.64 -10.29 5.71
C LEU A 50 -11.18 -11.73 5.46
N ALA A 51 -11.37 -12.61 6.43
CA ALA A 51 -11.07 -14.04 6.28
C ALA A 51 -11.84 -14.64 5.08
N LYS A 52 -13.09 -14.22 4.88
CA LYS A 52 -13.91 -14.62 3.72
C LYS A 52 -13.31 -14.14 2.39
N ILE A 53 -12.70 -12.96 2.35
CA ILE A 53 -12.03 -12.42 1.15
C ILE A 53 -10.75 -13.23 0.85
N ILE A 54 -9.97 -13.57 1.88
CA ILE A 54 -8.75 -14.38 1.73
C ILE A 54 -9.08 -15.79 1.22
N GLY A 55 -10.17 -16.40 1.71
CA GLY A 55 -10.57 -17.74 1.31
C GLY A 55 -9.59 -18.78 1.83
N ASP A 56 -8.83 -19.42 0.92
CA ASP A 56 -7.87 -20.47 1.26
C ASP A 56 -6.61 -19.89 1.95
N PRO A 57 -6.34 -20.23 3.22
CA PRO A 57 -5.15 -19.78 3.93
C PRO A 57 -3.83 -20.21 3.29
N SER A 58 -3.82 -21.23 2.41
CA SER A 58 -2.60 -21.66 1.70
C SER A 58 -1.99 -20.55 0.83
N ASN A 59 -2.80 -19.56 0.44
CA ASN A 59 -2.35 -18.44 -0.39
C ASN A 59 -1.63 -17.34 0.41
N ILE A 60 -1.70 -17.37 1.74
CA ILE A 60 -1.18 -16.31 2.60
C ILE A 60 0.31 -16.07 2.35
N ASP A 61 1.13 -17.11 2.19
CA ASP A 61 2.57 -16.93 1.97
C ASP A 61 2.88 -16.27 0.61
N SER A 62 2.07 -16.54 -0.41
CA SER A 62 2.16 -15.83 -1.69
C SER A 62 1.80 -14.36 -1.53
N LEU A 63 0.76 -14.05 -0.73
CA LEU A 63 0.36 -12.66 -0.47
C LEU A 63 1.43 -11.90 0.34
N LYS A 64 2.03 -12.54 1.35
CA LYS A 64 3.17 -11.97 2.10
C LYS A 64 4.33 -11.61 1.17
N ASN A 65 4.69 -12.52 0.27
CA ASN A 65 5.75 -12.29 -0.70
C ASN A 65 5.42 -11.15 -1.67
N ALA A 66 4.17 -11.05 -2.12
CA ALA A 66 3.71 -9.94 -2.95
C ALA A 66 3.80 -8.59 -2.22
N GLN A 67 3.35 -8.52 -0.97
CA GLN A 67 3.44 -7.30 -0.15
C GLN A 67 4.90 -6.89 0.11
N ARG A 68 5.75 -7.85 0.49
CA ARG A 68 7.20 -7.60 0.68
C ARG A 68 7.84 -7.04 -0.58
N LYS A 69 7.55 -7.62 -1.75
CA LYS A 69 8.09 -7.15 -3.03
C LYS A 69 7.62 -5.74 -3.37
N HIS A 70 6.33 -5.46 -3.18
CA HIS A 70 5.77 -4.12 -3.42
C HIS A 70 6.44 -3.07 -2.55
N TRP A 71 6.58 -3.32 -1.24
CA TRP A 71 7.25 -2.37 -0.37
C TRP A 71 8.75 -2.29 -0.58
N GLY A 72 9.40 -3.34 -1.07
CA GLY A 72 10.79 -3.23 -1.52
C GLY A 72 10.94 -2.13 -2.56
N LYS A 73 10.06 -2.09 -3.57
CA LYS A 73 10.04 -1.01 -4.56
C LYS A 73 9.70 0.35 -3.96
N LEU A 74 8.75 0.41 -3.04
CA LEU A 74 8.38 1.65 -2.34
C LEU A 74 9.60 2.23 -1.59
N PHE A 75 10.32 1.39 -0.84
CA PHE A 75 11.46 1.82 -0.03
C PHE A 75 12.77 1.94 -0.82
N GLU A 76 12.84 1.42 -2.04
CA GLU A 76 13.84 1.86 -3.02
C GLU A 76 13.71 3.35 -3.36
N GLY A 77 12.61 4.02 -2.99
CA GLY A 77 12.45 5.47 -3.16
C GLY A 77 12.49 5.92 -4.63
N THR A 78 12.30 4.98 -5.56
CA THR A 78 12.33 5.21 -7.00
C THR A 78 10.89 5.24 -7.48
N PHE A 79 10.26 6.41 -7.38
CA PHE A 79 8.86 6.62 -7.75
C PHE A 79 8.73 6.86 -9.27
N ASP A 80 8.99 5.82 -10.05
CA ASP A 80 8.90 5.83 -11.50
C ASP A 80 7.54 5.38 -12.03
N ASP A 81 7.44 5.22 -13.34
CA ASP A 81 6.19 4.84 -13.99
C ASP A 81 5.87 3.34 -13.76
N SER A 82 6.89 2.51 -13.46
CA SER A 82 6.66 1.12 -13.04
C SER A 82 6.02 1.06 -11.66
N PHE A 83 6.44 1.92 -10.73
CA PHE A 83 5.78 2.05 -9.43
C PHE A 83 4.32 2.47 -9.59
N TYR A 84 4.04 3.43 -10.47
CA TYR A 84 2.68 3.86 -10.77
C TYR A 84 1.78 2.71 -11.23
N GLU A 85 2.24 1.90 -12.20
CA GLU A 85 1.46 0.77 -12.71
C GLU A 85 1.25 -0.33 -11.66
N ASP A 86 2.22 -0.54 -10.77
CA ASP A 86 2.07 -1.48 -9.66
C ASP A 86 0.95 -1.04 -8.71
N VAL A 87 0.94 0.22 -8.30
CA VAL A 87 -0.11 0.79 -7.45
C VAL A 87 -1.48 0.70 -8.12
N ARG A 88 -1.56 0.97 -9.43
CA ARG A 88 -2.81 0.82 -10.19
C ARG A 88 -3.33 -0.61 -10.19
N ARG A 89 -2.45 -1.58 -10.45
CA ARG A 89 -2.80 -3.00 -10.41
C ARG A 89 -3.30 -3.42 -9.03
N ILE A 90 -2.66 -2.92 -7.98
CA ILE A 90 -3.04 -3.18 -6.60
C ILE A 90 -4.42 -2.58 -6.29
N GLY A 91 -4.68 -1.32 -6.64
CA GLY A 91 -5.99 -0.67 -6.44
C GLY A 91 -7.13 -1.43 -7.14
N LYS A 92 -6.93 -1.79 -8.42
CA LYS A 92 -7.86 -2.63 -9.20
C LYS A 92 -8.10 -4.00 -8.55
N ALA A 93 -7.05 -4.64 -8.05
CA ALA A 93 -7.16 -5.96 -7.42
C ALA A 93 -8.01 -5.89 -6.13
N HIS A 94 -7.81 -4.85 -5.32
CA HIS A 94 -8.58 -4.64 -4.08
C HIS A 94 -10.05 -4.28 -4.35
N GLU A 95 -10.35 -3.52 -5.42
CA GLU A 95 -11.73 -3.28 -5.87
C GLU A 95 -12.40 -4.57 -6.29
N ARG A 96 -11.72 -5.37 -7.13
CA ARG A 96 -12.28 -6.62 -7.67
C ARG A 96 -12.67 -7.62 -6.59
N ILE A 97 -11.90 -7.70 -5.50
CA ILE A 97 -12.19 -8.61 -4.38
C ILE A 97 -13.13 -7.98 -3.33
N GLY A 98 -13.55 -6.73 -3.53
CA GLY A 98 -14.45 -6.01 -2.62
C GLY A 98 -13.82 -5.66 -1.27
N LEU A 99 -12.49 -5.46 -1.20
CA LEU A 99 -11.86 -5.00 0.02
C LEU A 99 -12.31 -3.56 0.31
N THR A 100 -12.94 -3.34 1.46
CA THR A 100 -13.42 -2.00 1.79
C THR A 100 -12.26 -1.02 2.00
N PRO A 101 -12.43 0.27 1.67
CA PRO A 101 -11.43 1.29 1.97
C PRO A 101 -11.07 1.37 3.46
N GLU A 102 -12.03 1.14 4.37
CA GLU A 102 -11.76 1.03 5.82
C GLU A 102 -10.71 -0.04 6.10
N SER A 103 -10.96 -1.26 5.62
CA SER A 103 -10.09 -2.40 5.91
C SER A 103 -8.72 -2.21 5.30
N TYR A 104 -8.68 -1.55 4.13
CA TYR A 104 -7.43 -1.23 3.45
C TYR A 104 -6.59 -0.22 4.24
N VAL A 105 -7.21 0.88 4.73
CA VAL A 105 -6.53 1.87 5.57
C VAL A 105 -6.13 1.28 6.92
N SER A 106 -6.97 0.44 7.52
CA SER A 106 -6.67 -0.29 8.76
C SER A 106 -5.43 -1.17 8.62
N ALA A 107 -5.23 -1.81 7.47
CA ALA A 107 -4.02 -2.58 7.17
C ALA A 107 -2.77 -1.69 7.14
N TYR A 108 -2.81 -0.56 6.42
CA TYR A 108 -1.67 0.38 6.40
C TYR A 108 -1.39 0.98 7.77
N ASN A 109 -2.41 1.28 8.56
CA ASN A 109 -2.24 1.82 9.91
C ASN A 109 -1.49 0.83 10.82
N PHE A 110 -1.84 -0.47 10.77
CA PHE A 110 -1.11 -1.50 11.49
C PHE A 110 0.36 -1.54 11.06
N MET A 111 0.61 -1.59 9.75
CA MET A 111 1.96 -1.74 9.21
C MET A 111 2.83 -0.49 9.45
N LEU A 112 2.24 0.70 9.40
CA LEU A 112 2.88 1.95 9.76
C LEU A 112 3.33 1.96 11.22
N GLY A 113 2.50 1.46 12.15
CA GLY A 113 2.86 1.37 13.57
C GLY A 113 4.03 0.41 13.84
N GLU A 114 4.02 -0.75 13.18
CA GLU A 114 5.09 -1.75 13.29
C GLU A 114 6.41 -1.24 12.69
N ILE A 115 6.35 -0.64 11.49
CA ILE A 115 7.52 -0.04 10.83
C ILE A 115 8.06 1.12 11.66
N THR A 116 7.21 2.01 12.15
CA THR A 116 7.63 3.15 13.00
C THR A 116 8.34 2.66 14.26
N SER A 117 7.75 1.70 14.98
CA SER A 117 8.35 1.11 16.19
C SER A 117 9.70 0.46 15.89
N LEU A 118 9.81 -0.27 14.77
CA LEU A 118 11.05 -0.90 14.32
C LEU A 118 12.14 0.14 14.04
N LEU A 119 11.82 1.18 13.27
CA LEU A 119 12.76 2.23 12.89
C LEU A 119 13.27 3.00 14.12
N LEU A 120 12.36 3.41 15.01
CA LEU A 120 12.73 4.09 16.25
C LEU A 120 13.62 3.24 17.14
N LYS A 121 13.35 1.94 17.26
CA LYS A 121 14.17 1.03 18.06
C LYS A 121 15.56 0.81 17.47
N HIS A 122 15.63 0.57 16.16
CA HIS A 122 16.88 0.23 15.47
C HIS A 122 17.79 1.45 15.31
N PHE A 123 17.23 2.57 14.85
CA PHE A 123 17.95 3.80 14.54
C PHE A 123 17.91 4.81 15.70
N ARG A 124 17.68 4.39 16.95
CA ARG A 124 17.52 5.27 18.13
C ARG A 124 18.66 6.27 18.37
N LYS A 125 19.87 6.01 17.83
CA LYS A 125 21.05 6.88 17.95
C LYS A 125 21.35 7.66 16.67
N ASP A 126 20.57 7.42 15.62
CA ASP A 126 20.73 8.08 14.33
C ASP A 126 20.09 9.47 14.42
N ALA A 127 20.84 10.50 14.06
CA ALA A 127 20.34 11.88 14.09
C ALA A 127 19.16 12.07 13.13
N ASP A 128 19.07 11.26 12.07
CA ASP A 128 18.02 11.35 11.05
C ASP A 128 16.80 10.46 11.34
N VAL A 129 16.73 9.79 12.50
CA VAL A 129 15.64 8.82 12.77
C VAL A 129 14.24 9.43 12.68
N SER A 130 14.08 10.68 13.14
CA SER A 130 12.81 11.39 13.04
C SER A 130 12.41 11.62 11.58
N MET A 131 13.35 12.11 10.76
CA MET A 131 13.15 12.32 9.33
C MET A 131 12.95 11.01 8.56
N MET A 132 13.59 9.91 9.00
CA MET A 132 13.41 8.58 8.43
C MET A 132 12.00 8.05 8.68
N VAL A 133 11.46 8.22 9.90
CA VAL A 133 10.07 7.89 10.21
C VAL A 133 9.12 8.75 9.36
N VAL A 134 9.35 10.05 9.25
CA VAL A 134 8.54 10.93 8.38
C VAL A 134 8.60 10.48 6.92
N ALA A 135 9.78 10.12 6.40
CA ALA A 135 9.93 9.62 5.04
C ALA A 135 9.13 8.33 4.81
N ALA A 136 9.21 7.37 5.74
CA ALA A 136 8.46 6.12 5.69
C ALA A 136 6.95 6.35 5.74
N THR A 137 6.49 7.21 6.64
CA THR A 137 5.07 7.60 6.74
C THR A 137 4.59 8.22 5.44
N ASN A 138 5.32 9.20 4.90
CA ASN A 138 4.96 9.85 3.64
C ASN A 138 4.85 8.84 2.50
N ALA A 139 5.81 7.92 2.36
CA ALA A 139 5.80 6.92 1.31
C ALA A 139 4.60 5.96 1.42
N LEU A 140 4.34 5.44 2.63
CA LEU A 140 3.21 4.55 2.89
C LEU A 140 1.85 5.24 2.66
N LEU A 141 1.73 6.51 3.04
CA LEU A 141 0.50 7.28 2.83
C LEU A 141 0.26 7.61 1.36
N VAL A 142 1.31 7.96 0.60
CA VAL A 142 1.20 8.14 -0.85
C VAL A 142 0.80 6.83 -1.54
N ASP A 143 1.39 5.71 -1.14
CA ASP A 143 1.09 4.39 -1.69
C ASP A 143 -0.39 4.01 -1.50
N VAL A 144 -0.92 4.11 -0.28
CA VAL A 144 -2.32 3.77 0.02
C VAL A 144 -3.30 4.75 -0.61
N GLU A 145 -3.02 6.06 -0.60
CA GLU A 145 -3.91 7.06 -1.20
C GLU A 145 -4.01 6.86 -2.72
N MET A 146 -2.90 6.58 -3.40
CA MET A 146 -2.92 6.32 -4.83
C MET A 146 -3.68 5.03 -5.15
N ALA A 147 -3.49 3.96 -4.36
CA ALA A 147 -4.22 2.72 -4.53
C ALA A 147 -5.74 2.91 -4.32
N ILE A 148 -6.14 3.71 -3.33
CA ILE A 148 -7.55 4.06 -3.05
C ILE A 148 -8.13 4.94 -4.16
N THR A 149 -7.36 5.89 -4.70
CA THR A 149 -7.79 6.71 -5.84
C THR A 149 -8.14 5.81 -7.03
N VAL A 150 -7.26 4.85 -7.36
CA VAL A 150 -7.51 3.89 -8.44
C VAL A 150 -8.71 2.99 -8.12
N TYR A 151 -8.80 2.49 -6.89
CA TYR A 151 -9.97 1.72 -6.43
C TYR A 151 -11.28 2.49 -6.68
N TYR A 152 -11.30 3.78 -6.34
CA TYR A 152 -12.48 4.62 -6.50
C TYR A 152 -12.82 4.85 -7.97
N GLU A 153 -11.83 5.16 -8.81
CA GLU A 153 -12.00 5.30 -10.26
C GLU A 153 -12.58 4.01 -10.89
N GLU A 154 -12.08 2.84 -10.51
CA GLU A 154 -12.59 1.56 -11.01
C GLU A 154 -14.02 1.29 -10.54
N THR A 155 -14.34 1.65 -9.29
CA THR A 155 -15.71 1.55 -8.78
C THR A 155 -16.67 2.41 -9.61
N GLN A 156 -16.29 3.66 -9.93
CA GLN A 156 -17.08 4.55 -10.78
C GLN A 156 -17.23 4.00 -12.20
N ASN A 157 -16.15 3.48 -12.79
CA ASN A 157 -16.18 2.87 -14.13
C ASN A 157 -17.08 1.63 -14.17
N THR A 158 -17.03 0.78 -13.15
CA THR A 158 -17.91 -0.39 -13.03
C THR A 158 -19.38 0.03 -12.88
N TYR A 159 -19.65 1.06 -12.08
CA TYR A 159 -21.00 1.61 -11.92
C TYR A 159 -21.55 2.18 -13.23
N ASN A 160 -20.75 3.01 -13.93
CA ASN A 160 -21.14 3.61 -15.20
C ASN A 160 -21.42 2.56 -16.28
N ARG A 161 -20.60 1.49 -16.36
CA ARG A 161 -20.84 0.38 -17.29
C ARG A 161 -22.15 -0.34 -17.01
N LYS A 162 -22.50 -0.56 -15.74
CA LYS A 162 -23.77 -1.18 -15.35
C LYS A 162 -24.97 -0.31 -15.75
N LEU A 163 -24.90 1.00 -15.49
CA LEU A 163 -25.96 1.93 -15.90
C LEU A 163 -26.17 1.95 -17.42
N HIS A 164 -25.09 1.99 -18.20
CA HIS A 164 -25.20 1.95 -19.67
C HIS A 164 -25.80 0.63 -20.15
N GLY A 165 -25.37 -0.51 -19.59
CA GLY A 165 -25.93 -1.83 -19.94
C GLY A 165 -27.44 -1.91 -19.66
N MET A 166 -27.89 -1.42 -18.51
CA MET A 166 -29.31 -1.37 -18.16
C MET A 166 -30.09 -0.49 -19.15
N SER A 167 -29.57 0.69 -19.52
CA SER A 167 -30.24 1.58 -20.50
C SER A 167 -30.43 0.89 -21.86
N THR A 168 -29.43 0.14 -22.33
CA THR A 168 -29.52 -0.58 -23.61
C THR A 168 -30.52 -1.74 -23.57
N GLU A 169 -30.65 -2.44 -22.44
CA GLU A 169 -31.65 -3.51 -22.26
C GLU A 169 -33.10 -2.98 -22.23
N PHE A 170 -33.34 -1.74 -21.78
CA PHE A 170 -34.67 -1.12 -21.78
C PHE A 170 -35.08 -0.56 -23.15
N GLU A 171 -34.13 -0.35 -24.06
CA GLU A 171 -34.38 0.18 -25.42
C GLU A 171 -34.64 -0.92 -26.47
N THR A 172 -34.47 -2.20 -26.11
CA THR A 172 -34.72 -3.39 -26.96
C THR A 172 -35.94 -4.18 -26.52
#